data_AF-A0A2J7Q1D5-F1
#
_entry.id   AF-A0A2J7Q1D5-F1
#
_cell.length_a   1.000
_cell.length_b   1.000
_cell.length_c   1.000
_cell.angle_alpha   90.00
_cell.angle_beta   90.00
_cell.angle_gamma   90.00
#
_symmetry.space_group_name_H-M   'P 1'
#
loop_
_entity.id
_entity.type
_entity.pdbx_description
1 polymer ?
#
loop_
_entity_poly.entity_id
_entity_poly.type
_entity_poly.pdbx_seq_one_letter_code
_entity_poly.pdbx_strand_id
1 'polypeptide(L)'
;MAGVNITIPFPVELAKGHMDCQESSLLHGLQLNCYLGNPLRSGNQKELTVHLDMSGVKVGTEYLTFNISAYTKSKDKNLHENFQQLHLNLTTDANISILGKSEEDVYSYFKANEMKFKQIYEVQKVGLSSVDVAEIDISIPVQWFEPNRKKINLLELYSPKAYLNGQPLSCSSSIRFHSEDDVQDEDILDDESKPDMQNQESQETRDLSKIQNEAKGYQPPANRTLFLNCSTPNVVCNTVKCTAGPFESTPQSSAVIAIMMTLKISDLGTLMGKKDIVHLTTSGSVTIKKPENLNFIAGNHSVTVSSIFIGNVQKEVVATWIIALAIIAGILLLMLLVIGLMKAGFFERRKKEELKALKAVDVGVVADVWHG
;
A
#
# COMPACT_ATOMS: atom_id res chain seq x y z
N MET A 1 -1.85 -39.46 56.69
CA MET A 1 -2.04 -39.24 55.23
C MET A 1 -2.04 -37.75 55.01
N ALA A 2 -1.19 -37.29 54.10
CA ALA A 2 -1.09 -35.91 53.64
C ALA A 2 -1.44 -35.85 52.15
N GLY A 3 -2.09 -34.77 51.76
CA GLY A 3 -2.48 -34.51 50.38
C GLY A 3 -2.65 -33.01 50.13
N VAL A 4 -3.00 -32.69 48.89
CA VAL A 4 -3.29 -31.33 48.46
C VAL A 4 -4.58 -31.34 47.64
N ASN A 5 -5.43 -30.35 47.87
CA ASN A 5 -6.60 -30.08 47.05
C ASN A 5 -6.31 -28.85 46.20
N ILE A 6 -6.46 -28.97 44.89
CA ILE A 6 -6.24 -27.91 43.92
C ILE A 6 -7.56 -27.62 43.23
N THR A 7 -8.06 -26.39 43.33
CA THR A 7 -9.20 -25.91 42.55
C THR A 7 -8.69 -25.18 41.32
N ILE A 8 -8.95 -25.76 40.16
CA ILE A 8 -8.66 -25.22 38.84
C ILE A 8 -9.90 -24.45 38.35
N PRO A 9 -9.77 -23.19 37.90
CA PRO A 9 -10.90 -22.38 37.48
C PRO A 9 -11.42 -22.80 36.10
N PHE A 10 -12.73 -22.73 35.88
CA PHE A 10 -13.30 -22.83 34.53
C PHE A 10 -12.80 -21.66 33.65
N PRO A 11 -12.44 -21.87 32.36
CA PRO A 11 -12.58 -23.09 31.54
C PRO A 11 -11.30 -23.92 31.41
N VAL A 12 -10.38 -23.85 32.38
CA VAL A 12 -9.13 -24.64 32.34
C VAL A 12 -9.41 -26.10 32.67
N GLU A 13 -8.84 -27.00 31.87
CA GLU A 13 -8.98 -28.44 32.02
C GLU A 13 -7.63 -29.10 32.32
N LEU A 14 -7.65 -30.40 32.64
CA LEU A 14 -6.43 -31.19 32.74
C LEU A 14 -6.02 -31.66 31.35
N ALA A 15 -4.79 -31.36 30.93
CA ALA A 15 -4.27 -31.90 29.68
C ALA A 15 -4.12 -33.43 29.77
N LYS A 16 -3.79 -33.95 30.96
CA LYS A 16 -3.70 -35.38 31.29
C LYS A 16 -4.02 -35.60 32.76
N GLY A 17 -4.68 -36.72 33.07
CA GLY A 17 -4.87 -37.17 34.45
C GLY A 17 -3.54 -37.52 35.12
N HIS A 18 -3.48 -37.38 36.45
CA HIS A 18 -2.30 -37.69 37.26
C HIS A 18 -2.62 -38.86 38.20
N MET A 19 -1.76 -39.89 38.24
CA MET A 19 -2.04 -41.15 38.95
C MET A 19 -2.25 -40.97 40.47
N ASP A 20 -1.56 -40.00 41.06
CA ASP A 20 -1.70 -39.67 42.49
C ASP A 20 -2.91 -38.77 42.81
N CYS A 21 -3.73 -38.42 41.82
CA CYS A 21 -4.79 -37.43 41.99
C CYS A 21 -6.16 -37.97 41.56
N GLN A 22 -7.17 -37.65 42.35
CA GLN A 22 -8.57 -37.90 42.01
C GLN A 22 -9.23 -36.60 41.56
N GLU A 23 -9.86 -36.65 40.40
CA GLU A 23 -10.58 -35.54 39.78
C GLU A 23 -12.05 -35.54 40.18
N SER A 24 -12.57 -34.37 40.50
CA SER A 24 -13.99 -34.11 40.79
C SER A 24 -14.43 -32.83 40.10
N SER A 25 -15.42 -32.90 39.21
CA SER A 25 -16.00 -31.73 38.56
C SER A 25 -16.80 -30.89 39.56
N LEU A 26 -16.60 -29.57 39.54
CA LEU A 26 -17.38 -28.60 40.31
C LEU A 26 -18.27 -27.78 39.35
N LEU A 27 -19.26 -27.06 39.89
CA LEU A 27 -20.16 -26.22 39.10
C LEU A 27 -19.41 -25.14 38.28
N HIS A 28 -18.26 -24.67 38.76
CA HIS A 28 -17.47 -23.58 38.16
C HIS A 28 -15.96 -23.89 38.13
N GLY A 29 -15.58 -25.14 37.89
CA GLY A 29 -14.18 -25.52 37.78
C GLY A 29 -13.94 -27.00 38.06
N LEU A 30 -12.69 -27.33 38.31
CA LEU A 30 -12.25 -28.69 38.55
C LEU A 30 -11.53 -28.77 39.90
N GLN A 31 -11.90 -29.75 40.72
CA GLN A 31 -11.19 -30.05 41.95
C GLN A 31 -10.32 -31.28 41.76
N LEU A 32 -9.03 -31.13 42.09
CA LEU A 32 -8.06 -32.20 42.05
C LEU A 32 -7.57 -32.49 43.47
N ASN A 33 -7.83 -33.69 43.95
CA ASN A 33 -7.39 -34.14 45.28
C ASN A 33 -6.21 -35.10 45.12
N CYS A 34 -5.00 -34.63 45.41
CA CYS A 34 -3.76 -35.37 45.22
C CYS A 34 -3.19 -35.92 46.51
N TYR A 35 -2.69 -37.15 46.45
CA TYR A 35 -1.99 -37.81 47.53
C TYR A 35 -0.49 -37.46 47.51
N LEU A 36 0.06 -37.07 48.65
CA LEU A 36 1.49 -36.73 48.77
C LEU A 36 2.26 -37.73 49.64
N GLY A 37 1.59 -38.44 50.55
CA GLY A 37 2.24 -39.49 51.35
C GLY A 37 1.50 -39.90 52.63
N ASN A 38 1.80 -41.09 53.13
CA ASN A 38 1.28 -41.62 54.39
C ASN A 38 2.29 -42.59 55.06
N PRO A 39 3.18 -42.11 55.94
CA PRO A 39 3.35 -40.72 56.36
C PRO A 39 4.23 -39.91 55.41
N LEU A 40 3.95 -38.61 55.27
CA LEU A 40 4.90 -37.65 54.72
C LEU A 40 5.84 -37.23 55.87
N ARG A 41 7.10 -37.66 55.82
CA ARG A 41 8.06 -37.45 56.92
C ARG A 41 8.59 -36.01 56.93
N SER A 42 8.94 -35.52 58.12
CA SER A 42 9.58 -34.21 58.27
C SER A 42 10.87 -34.14 57.47
N GLY A 43 11.12 -33.02 56.78
CA GLY A 43 12.27 -32.83 55.89
C GLY A 43 12.12 -33.44 54.50
N ASN A 44 11.11 -34.28 54.25
CA ASN A 44 10.86 -34.81 52.90
C ASN A 44 10.02 -33.83 52.10
N GLN A 45 10.58 -33.31 51.01
CA GLN A 45 9.83 -32.54 50.02
C GLN A 45 9.23 -33.49 48.97
N LYS A 46 8.01 -33.18 48.55
CA LYS A 46 7.30 -33.86 47.46
C LYS A 46 6.92 -32.80 46.44
N GLU A 47 7.22 -33.08 45.18
CA GLU A 47 6.87 -32.24 44.05
C GLU A 47 5.75 -32.91 43.26
N LEU A 48 4.77 -32.11 42.86
CA LEU A 48 3.62 -32.52 42.06
C LEU A 48 3.54 -31.59 40.86
N THR A 49 3.59 -32.14 39.64
CA THR A 49 3.45 -31.38 38.40
C THR A 49 2.11 -31.70 37.76
N VAL A 50 1.27 -30.68 37.58
CA VAL A 50 -0.04 -30.82 36.94
C VAL A 50 0.01 -30.13 35.58
N HIS A 51 -0.29 -30.86 34.51
CA HIS A 51 -0.37 -30.31 33.16
C HIS A 51 -1.80 -29.88 32.85
N LEU A 52 -1.97 -28.60 32.57
CA LEU A 52 -3.26 -27.98 32.31
C LEU A 52 -3.46 -27.76 30.81
N ASP A 53 -4.68 -27.98 30.33
CA ASP A 53 -5.12 -27.54 29.00
C ASP A 53 -5.78 -26.17 29.15
N MET A 54 -5.24 -25.18 28.44
CA MET A 54 -5.71 -23.80 28.43
C MET A 54 -6.46 -23.44 27.15
N SER A 55 -6.75 -24.41 26.27
CA SER A 55 -7.39 -24.17 24.98
C SER A 55 -8.80 -23.56 25.08
N GLY A 56 -9.52 -23.84 26.17
CA GLY A 56 -10.82 -23.23 26.47
C GLY A 56 -10.77 -21.78 26.99
N VAL A 57 -9.59 -21.28 27.38
CA VAL A 57 -9.44 -19.92 27.93
C VAL A 57 -9.74 -18.89 26.86
N LYS A 58 -10.70 -18.00 27.14
CA LYS A 58 -11.10 -16.97 26.19
C LYS A 58 -9.98 -15.97 25.97
N VAL A 59 -9.79 -15.61 24.70
CA VAL A 59 -8.96 -14.47 24.29
C VAL A 59 -9.43 -13.23 25.04
N GLY A 60 -8.49 -12.45 25.61
CA GLY A 60 -8.84 -11.30 26.45
C GLY A 60 -8.87 -11.57 27.96
N THR A 61 -8.77 -12.83 28.41
CA THR A 61 -8.70 -13.14 29.86
C THR A 61 -7.41 -12.56 30.46
N GLU A 62 -7.52 -11.78 31.53
CA GLU A 62 -6.38 -11.09 32.16
C GLU A 62 -5.62 -11.96 33.17
N TYR A 63 -6.32 -12.76 33.95
CA TYR A 63 -5.71 -13.62 34.95
C TYR A 63 -6.58 -14.84 35.25
N LEU A 64 -5.92 -15.90 35.70
CA LEU A 64 -6.55 -17.10 36.25
C LEU A 64 -6.15 -17.25 37.72
N THR A 65 -7.08 -17.79 38.50
CA THR A 65 -6.89 -17.94 39.94
C THR A 65 -7.01 -19.41 40.33
N PHE A 66 -5.94 -19.96 40.86
CA PHE A 66 -5.87 -21.33 41.36
C PHE A 66 -5.84 -21.30 42.87
N ASN A 67 -6.68 -22.13 43.50
CA ASN A 67 -6.70 -22.26 44.95
C ASN A 67 -6.09 -23.60 45.34
N ILE A 68 -5.08 -23.57 46.20
CA ILE A 68 -4.32 -24.75 46.61
C ILE A 68 -4.44 -24.85 48.13
N SER A 69 -4.88 -26.01 48.63
CA SER A 69 -4.97 -26.27 50.06
C SER A 69 -4.33 -27.60 50.43
N ALA A 70 -3.32 -27.56 51.30
CA ALA A 70 -2.75 -28.76 51.88
C ALA A 70 -3.66 -29.30 52.99
N TYR A 71 -3.75 -30.62 53.11
CA TYR A 71 -4.50 -31.26 54.19
C TYR A 71 -3.79 -32.50 54.73
N THR A 72 -4.04 -32.80 55.99
CA THR A 72 -3.62 -34.04 56.64
C THR A 72 -4.79 -34.64 57.42
N LYS A 73 -4.82 -35.97 57.51
CA LYS A 73 -5.77 -36.68 58.40
C LYS A 73 -5.38 -36.62 59.88
N SER A 74 -4.15 -36.21 60.20
CA SER A 74 -3.72 -35.99 61.59
C SER A 74 -4.29 -34.69 62.15
N LYS A 75 -4.33 -34.54 63.48
CA LYS A 75 -4.70 -33.27 64.10
C LYS A 75 -3.69 -32.18 63.71
N ASP A 76 -4.13 -31.23 62.90
CA ASP A 76 -3.35 -30.07 62.53
C ASP A 76 -3.43 -29.00 63.63
N LYS A 77 -2.29 -28.41 63.97
CA LYS A 77 -2.20 -27.34 64.97
C LYS A 77 -2.22 -25.95 64.31
N ASN A 78 -1.92 -25.86 63.00
CA ASN A 78 -1.73 -24.61 62.27
C ASN A 78 -2.65 -24.54 61.04
N LEU A 79 -3.93 -24.22 61.27
CA LEU A 79 -4.95 -24.19 60.20
C LEU A 79 -4.83 -22.99 59.25
N HIS A 80 -4.03 -21.97 59.59
CA HIS A 80 -3.96 -20.70 58.85
C HIS A 80 -2.95 -20.66 57.70
N GLU A 81 -2.00 -21.61 57.62
CA GLU A 81 -0.92 -21.60 56.62
C GLU A 81 -1.10 -22.64 55.50
N ASN A 82 -2.23 -23.34 55.49
CA ASN A 82 -2.42 -24.47 54.57
C ASN A 82 -3.04 -24.07 53.23
N PHE A 83 -3.40 -22.80 53.04
CA PHE A 83 -4.06 -22.30 51.84
C PHE A 83 -3.19 -21.29 51.11
N GLN A 84 -3.06 -21.48 49.80
CA GLN A 84 -2.38 -20.56 48.91
C GLN A 84 -3.25 -20.29 47.69
N GLN A 85 -3.34 -19.01 47.32
CA GLN A 85 -3.94 -18.59 46.06
C GLN A 85 -2.82 -18.24 45.08
N LEU A 86 -2.88 -18.81 43.88
CA LEU A 86 -1.95 -18.54 42.79
C LEU A 86 -2.69 -17.75 41.71
N HIS A 87 -2.20 -16.54 41.44
CA HIS A 87 -2.68 -15.71 40.34
C HIS A 87 -1.74 -15.85 39.15
N LEU A 88 -2.24 -16.41 38.06
CA LEU A 88 -1.54 -16.52 36.79
C LEU A 88 -2.01 -15.39 35.88
N ASN A 89 -1.16 -14.38 35.67
CA ASN A 89 -1.45 -13.31 34.72
C ASN A 89 -1.29 -13.82 33.29
N LEU A 90 -2.29 -13.52 32.46
CA LEU A 90 -2.36 -13.91 31.06
C LEU A 90 -2.26 -12.68 30.18
N THR A 91 -1.65 -12.88 29.01
CA THR A 91 -1.49 -11.82 28.02
C THR A 91 -1.86 -12.35 26.65
N THR A 92 -2.55 -11.54 25.86
CA THR A 92 -3.00 -11.95 24.54
C THR A 92 -1.96 -11.59 23.48
N ASP A 93 -1.64 -12.55 22.61
CA ASP A 93 -0.86 -12.35 21.38
C ASP A 93 -1.80 -12.36 20.17
N ALA A 94 -2.22 -11.18 19.73
CA ALA A 94 -3.06 -10.98 18.54
C ALA A 94 -2.44 -9.90 17.66
N ASN A 95 -2.18 -10.22 16.39
CA ASN A 95 -1.52 -9.31 15.47
C ASN A 95 -2.39 -9.07 14.24
N ILE A 96 -2.23 -7.90 13.64
CA ILE A 96 -2.94 -7.51 12.44
C ILE A 96 -1.98 -6.71 11.55
N SER A 97 -2.15 -6.82 10.24
CA SER A 97 -1.34 -6.10 9.28
C SER A 97 -2.25 -5.38 8.31
N ILE A 98 -1.90 -4.13 8.00
CA ILE A 98 -2.51 -3.37 6.93
C ILE A 98 -1.56 -3.32 5.73
N LEU A 99 -2.12 -3.53 4.55
CA LEU A 99 -1.49 -3.39 3.25
C LEU A 99 -2.33 -2.41 2.43
N GLY A 100 -1.72 -1.81 1.42
CA GLY A 100 -2.44 -0.89 0.56
C GLY A 100 -1.75 -0.70 -0.77
N LYS A 101 -2.55 -0.43 -1.79
CA LYS A 101 -2.09 -0.15 -3.15
C LYS A 101 -3.05 0.80 -3.87
N SER A 102 -2.52 1.52 -4.84
CA SER A 102 -3.35 2.19 -5.83
C SER A 102 -3.84 1.17 -6.86
N GLU A 103 -5.00 1.38 -7.48
CA GLU A 103 -5.45 0.52 -8.59
C GLU A 103 -4.48 0.61 -9.77
N GLU A 104 -4.10 1.84 -10.12
CA GLU A 104 -3.00 2.13 -11.03
C GLU A 104 -1.91 2.89 -10.27
N ASP A 105 -0.65 2.53 -10.49
CA ASP A 105 0.48 3.23 -9.86
C ASP A 105 0.66 4.64 -10.44
N VAL A 106 0.35 4.79 -11.74
CA VAL A 106 0.50 6.04 -12.51
C VAL A 106 -0.74 6.31 -13.33
N TYR A 107 -1.26 7.53 -13.19
CA TYR A 107 -2.35 8.09 -13.97
C TYR A 107 -1.81 9.18 -14.88
N SER A 108 -2.34 9.27 -16.10
CA SER A 108 -2.04 10.37 -17.00
C SER A 108 -3.25 11.26 -17.20
N TYR A 109 -3.05 12.58 -17.10
CA TYR A 109 -4.15 13.55 -17.15
C TYR A 109 -4.05 14.54 -18.31
N PHE A 110 -3.61 14.10 -19.49
CA PHE A 110 -3.48 14.94 -20.67
C PHE A 110 -4.79 15.69 -21.01
N LYS A 111 -4.88 16.96 -20.59
CA LYS A 111 -6.06 17.87 -20.73
C LYS A 111 -7.29 17.53 -19.88
N ALA A 112 -7.18 16.63 -18.91
CA ALA A 112 -8.30 16.35 -17.99
C ALA A 112 -8.36 17.42 -16.89
N ASN A 113 -9.56 17.94 -16.60
CA ASN A 113 -9.78 18.89 -15.50
C ASN A 113 -9.88 18.16 -14.14
N GLU A 114 -10.22 16.89 -14.16
CA GLU A 114 -10.33 16.04 -13.00
C GLU A 114 -9.92 14.61 -13.34
N MET A 115 -9.47 13.86 -12.34
CA MET A 115 -9.05 12.46 -12.51
C MET A 115 -9.64 11.60 -11.41
N LYS A 116 -10.42 10.59 -11.79
CA LYS A 116 -10.92 9.55 -10.87
C LYS A 116 -9.83 8.50 -10.68
N PHE A 117 -9.65 8.09 -9.44
CA PHE A 117 -8.71 7.03 -9.08
C PHE A 117 -9.19 6.30 -7.83
N LYS A 118 -8.64 5.11 -7.61
CA LYS A 118 -9.05 4.22 -6.52
C LYS A 118 -7.83 3.73 -5.77
N GLN A 119 -7.92 3.78 -4.45
CA GLN A 119 -6.94 3.17 -3.55
C GLN A 119 -7.62 2.07 -2.75
N ILE A 120 -6.90 0.97 -2.56
CA ILE A 120 -7.39 -0.25 -1.91
C ILE A 120 -6.50 -0.52 -0.71
N TYR A 121 -7.13 -0.71 0.44
CA TYR A 121 -6.48 -1.12 1.68
C TYR A 121 -6.99 -2.50 2.06
N GLU A 122 -6.07 -3.35 2.50
CA GLU A 122 -6.36 -4.70 2.94
C GLU A 122 -5.83 -4.89 4.35
N VAL A 123 -6.71 -5.29 5.27
CA VAL A 123 -6.35 -5.56 6.65
C VAL A 123 -6.53 -7.05 6.91
N GLN A 124 -5.42 -7.70 7.25
CA GLN A 124 -5.35 -9.13 7.46
C GLN A 124 -4.87 -9.45 8.88
N LYS A 125 -5.47 -10.47 9.48
CA LYS A 125 -5.01 -11.02 10.76
C LYS A 125 -3.66 -11.70 10.58
N VAL A 126 -2.75 -11.49 11.53
CA VAL A 126 -1.47 -12.18 11.63
C VAL A 126 -1.42 -12.88 12.99
N GLY A 127 -1.06 -14.17 13.01
CA GLY A 127 -1.02 -14.94 14.26
C GLY A 127 -2.32 -15.69 14.60
N LEU A 128 -2.37 -16.31 15.78
CA LEU A 128 -3.34 -17.37 16.10
C LEU A 128 -4.63 -16.86 16.73
N SER A 129 -4.53 -15.90 17.66
CA SER A 129 -5.68 -15.35 18.38
C SER A 129 -6.64 -14.61 17.44
N SER A 130 -7.93 -14.59 17.79
CA SER A 130 -8.94 -13.80 17.09
C SER A 130 -8.81 -12.32 17.46
N VAL A 131 -9.29 -11.46 16.56
CA VAL A 131 -9.40 -10.01 16.81
C VAL A 131 -10.87 -9.62 16.64
N ASP A 132 -11.53 -9.22 17.72
CA ASP A 132 -12.97 -8.95 17.67
C ASP A 132 -13.28 -7.61 17.02
N VAL A 133 -12.45 -6.59 17.29
CA VAL A 133 -12.64 -5.23 16.79
C VAL A 133 -11.29 -4.61 16.47
N ALA A 134 -11.14 -4.19 15.22
CA ALA A 134 -10.06 -3.34 14.75
C ALA A 134 -10.64 -2.02 14.20
N GLU A 135 -9.99 -0.91 14.52
CA GLU A 135 -10.24 0.40 13.93
C GLU A 135 -9.20 0.67 12.86
N ILE A 136 -9.67 1.07 11.69
CA ILE A 136 -8.86 1.45 10.54
C ILE A 136 -9.07 2.93 10.29
N ASP A 137 -7.98 3.70 10.36
CA ASP A 137 -7.96 5.14 10.09
C ASP A 137 -7.16 5.40 8.81
N ILE A 138 -7.80 5.98 7.79
CA ILE A 138 -7.17 6.35 6.52
C ILE A 138 -7.16 7.88 6.41
N SER A 139 -5.97 8.48 6.46
CA SER A 139 -5.78 9.93 6.36
C SER A 139 -5.51 10.35 4.91
N ILE A 140 -6.36 11.25 4.41
CA ILE A 140 -6.42 11.65 3.01
C ILE A 140 -6.26 13.18 2.91
N PRO A 141 -5.34 13.70 2.08
CA PRO A 141 -5.12 15.14 1.91
C PRO A 141 -6.19 15.75 0.99
N VAL A 142 -7.26 16.24 1.61
CA VAL A 142 -8.46 16.71 0.90
C VAL A 142 -8.42 18.17 0.50
N GLN A 143 -7.63 18.98 1.20
CA GLN A 143 -7.64 20.44 1.05
C GLN A 143 -6.25 21.03 1.17
N TRP A 144 -6.02 22.13 0.46
CA TRP A 144 -4.84 22.97 0.61
C TRP A 144 -5.26 24.34 1.15
N PHE A 145 -4.58 24.81 2.19
CA PHE A 145 -4.83 26.09 2.84
C PHE A 145 -3.74 27.10 2.47
N GLU A 146 -4.06 28.07 1.63
CA GLU A 146 -3.12 29.17 1.38
C GLU A 146 -3.13 30.19 2.52
N PRO A 147 -1.98 30.80 2.88
CA PRO A 147 -1.89 31.85 3.89
C PRO A 147 -2.85 33.03 3.66
N ASN A 148 -3.26 33.28 2.41
CA ASN A 148 -4.20 34.33 2.01
C ASN A 148 -5.69 33.91 2.08
N ARG A 149 -6.02 32.90 2.90
CA ARG A 149 -7.40 32.40 3.22
C ARG A 149 -8.16 31.70 2.09
N LYS A 150 -7.57 31.48 0.91
CA LYS A 150 -8.21 30.66 -0.12
C LYS A 150 -8.04 29.18 0.23
N LYS A 151 -9.17 28.50 0.44
CA LYS A 151 -9.22 27.04 0.56
C LYS A 151 -9.35 26.44 -0.82
N ILE A 152 -8.46 25.52 -1.17
CA ILE A 152 -8.51 24.79 -2.43
C ILE A 152 -8.89 23.35 -2.10
N ASN A 153 -10.00 22.87 -2.66
CA ASN A 153 -10.41 21.48 -2.51
C ASN A 153 -9.61 20.64 -3.51
N LEU A 154 -8.81 19.70 -3.01
CA LEU A 154 -7.95 18.85 -3.83
C LEU A 154 -8.69 17.60 -4.29
N LEU A 155 -9.45 16.99 -3.37
CA LEU A 155 -10.09 15.70 -3.57
C LEU A 155 -11.56 15.73 -3.22
N GLU A 156 -12.36 15.04 -4.02
CA GLU A 156 -13.70 14.58 -3.65
C GLU A 156 -13.65 13.11 -3.29
N LEU A 157 -14.33 12.74 -2.20
CA LEU A 157 -14.38 11.37 -1.70
C LEU A 157 -15.74 10.77 -2.02
N TYR A 158 -15.73 9.54 -2.53
CA TYR A 158 -16.93 8.71 -2.67
C TYR A 158 -17.08 7.78 -1.46
N SER A 159 -18.29 7.24 -1.29
CA SER A 159 -18.57 6.29 -0.21
C SER A 159 -17.64 5.06 -0.34
N PRO A 160 -16.86 4.71 0.71
CA PRO A 160 -15.97 3.56 0.66
C PRO A 160 -16.73 2.24 0.45
N LYS A 161 -16.25 1.42 -0.48
CA LYS A 161 -16.70 0.03 -0.66
C LYS A 161 -15.86 -0.85 0.26
N ALA A 162 -16.37 -1.16 1.44
CA ALA A 162 -15.64 -1.86 2.48
C ALA A 162 -16.35 -3.17 2.87
N TYR A 163 -15.59 -4.27 2.91
CA TYR A 163 -16.12 -5.61 3.19
C TYR A 163 -15.15 -6.42 4.07
N LEU A 164 -15.70 -7.24 4.96
CA LEU A 164 -15.00 -8.30 5.67
C LEU A 164 -15.70 -9.61 5.34
N ASN A 165 -14.98 -10.54 4.71
CA ASN A 165 -15.54 -11.85 4.30
C ASN A 165 -16.87 -11.71 3.51
N GLY A 166 -16.99 -10.67 2.69
CA GLY A 166 -18.19 -10.36 1.89
C GLY A 166 -19.29 -9.59 2.62
N GLN A 167 -19.19 -9.39 3.94
CA GLN A 167 -20.13 -8.57 4.70
C GLN A 167 -19.70 -7.10 4.70
N PRO A 168 -20.61 -6.14 4.47
CA PRO A 168 -20.26 -4.73 4.40
C PRO A 168 -19.80 -4.20 5.76
N LEU A 169 -18.80 -3.32 5.73
CA LEU A 169 -18.26 -2.65 6.90
C LEU A 169 -18.78 -1.22 7.01
N SER A 170 -18.84 -0.70 8.24
CA SER A 170 -19.20 0.70 8.49
C SER A 170 -17.96 1.59 8.41
N CYS A 171 -18.01 2.58 7.53
CA CYS A 171 -17.01 3.63 7.39
C CYS A 171 -17.65 5.01 7.57
N SER A 172 -16.95 5.91 8.25
CA SER A 172 -17.42 7.27 8.53
C SER A 172 -16.33 8.30 8.30
N SER A 173 -16.72 9.53 8.04
CA SER A 173 -15.77 10.63 7.86
C SER A 173 -16.39 11.97 8.23
N SER A 174 -15.55 12.96 8.49
CA SER A 174 -16.02 14.32 8.81
C SER A 174 -16.53 15.08 7.58
N ILE A 175 -16.12 14.65 6.39
CA ILE A 175 -16.55 15.19 5.09
C ILE A 175 -17.63 14.27 4.51
N ARG A 176 -18.61 14.88 3.82
CA ARG A 176 -19.68 14.13 3.14
C ARG A 176 -19.12 13.36 1.95
N PHE A 177 -19.50 12.09 1.85
CA PHE A 177 -19.22 11.28 0.68
C PHE A 177 -20.18 11.61 -0.45
N HIS A 178 -19.69 11.58 -1.68
CA HIS A 178 -20.52 11.55 -2.88
C HIS A 178 -21.05 10.13 -3.10
N SER A 179 -22.33 10.01 -3.47
CA SER A 179 -22.92 8.77 -3.95
C SER A 179 -22.48 8.51 -5.40
N GLU A 180 -22.19 7.25 -5.73
CA GLU A 180 -21.96 6.83 -7.12
C GLU A 180 -23.27 6.83 -7.93
N ASP A 181 -24.44 6.83 -7.27
CA ASP A 181 -25.78 6.74 -7.89
C ASP A 181 -26.25 8.01 -8.65
N ASP A 182 -25.44 9.06 -8.72
CA ASP A 182 -25.76 10.32 -9.44
C ASP A 182 -25.18 10.37 -10.87
N VAL A 183 -24.63 9.26 -11.37
CA VAL A 183 -24.20 9.13 -12.77
C VAL A 183 -25.20 8.23 -13.49
N GLN A 184 -26.17 8.84 -14.17
CA GLN A 184 -26.86 8.15 -15.25
C GLN A 184 -25.81 7.83 -16.31
N ASP A 185 -25.51 6.54 -16.48
CA ASP A 185 -24.91 6.04 -17.70
C ASP A 185 -25.86 6.45 -18.85
N GLU A 186 -25.46 7.45 -19.64
CA GLU A 186 -26.08 7.64 -20.95
C GLU A 186 -25.70 6.41 -21.78
N ASP A 187 -26.63 5.46 -21.85
CA ASP A 187 -26.64 4.37 -22.83
C ASP A 187 -26.46 4.98 -24.23
N ILE A 188 -25.25 4.87 -24.78
CA ILE A 188 -25.01 5.11 -26.20
C ILE A 188 -25.64 3.92 -26.93
N LEU A 189 -26.81 4.16 -27.52
CA LEU A 189 -27.45 3.27 -28.47
C LEU A 189 -26.50 2.96 -29.63
N ASP A 190 -26.21 1.68 -29.81
CA ASP A 190 -25.59 1.11 -30.99
C ASP A 190 -26.44 1.43 -32.25
N ASP A 191 -25.86 2.16 -33.20
CA ASP A 191 -26.38 2.23 -34.58
C ASP A 191 -25.26 1.82 -35.56
N GLU A 192 -25.38 0.60 -36.08
CA GLU A 192 -24.52 0.10 -37.14
C GLU A 192 -24.97 0.65 -38.51
N SER A 193 -23.98 1.13 -39.27
CA SER A 193 -23.74 0.88 -40.71
C SER A 193 -23.61 2.11 -41.61
N LYS A 194 -22.38 2.40 -42.07
CA LYS A 194 -21.93 2.16 -43.46
C LYS A 194 -20.45 2.56 -43.70
N PRO A 195 -19.78 1.98 -44.72
CA PRO A 195 -18.34 2.04 -44.90
C PRO A 195 -17.88 3.11 -45.91
N ASP A 196 -16.54 3.23 -45.99
CA ASP A 196 -15.70 4.00 -46.94
C ASP A 196 -15.36 5.44 -46.49
N MET A 197 -14.12 5.94 -46.45
CA MET A 197 -13.00 5.72 -47.36
C MET A 197 -11.68 6.23 -46.72
N GLN A 198 -10.56 5.59 -47.07
CA GLN A 198 -9.18 5.84 -46.62
C GLN A 198 -8.73 7.32 -46.61
N ASN A 199 -8.02 7.75 -45.55
CA ASN A 199 -6.59 8.10 -45.61
C ASN A 199 -6.05 8.75 -44.32
N GLN A 200 -4.86 8.27 -43.90
CA GLN A 200 -3.81 8.98 -43.15
C GLN A 200 -4.14 9.63 -41.79
N GLU A 201 -3.81 8.92 -40.71
CA GLU A 201 -2.77 9.39 -39.76
C GLU A 201 -2.38 8.24 -38.82
N SER A 202 -1.43 7.44 -39.28
CA SER A 202 -0.74 6.43 -38.48
C SER A 202 0.36 7.10 -37.65
N GLN A 203 0.03 7.79 -36.56
CA GLN A 203 0.99 8.20 -35.52
C GLN A 203 0.25 8.82 -34.32
N GLU A 204 -0.16 8.01 -33.32
CA GLU A 204 -0.22 8.38 -31.87
C GLU A 204 -0.85 7.29 -30.97
N THR A 205 -0.58 6.01 -31.23
CA THR A 205 -0.94 4.90 -30.29
C THR A 205 0.27 4.14 -29.77
N ARG A 206 1.48 4.65 -29.99
CA ARG A 206 2.69 4.10 -29.35
C ARG A 206 2.96 4.85 -28.05
N ASP A 207 2.77 4.11 -26.94
CA ASP A 207 3.47 4.24 -25.64
C ASP A 207 2.61 4.43 -24.36
N LEU A 208 1.29 4.17 -24.36
CA LEU A 208 0.59 4.03 -23.06
C LEU A 208 1.07 2.78 -22.28
N SER A 209 1.32 1.68 -22.99
CA SER A 209 1.76 0.41 -22.41
C SER A 209 3.24 0.38 -22.02
N LYS A 210 4.08 1.27 -22.55
CA LYS A 210 5.48 1.41 -22.09
C LYS A 210 5.58 2.21 -20.80
N ILE A 211 4.77 3.26 -20.64
CA ILE A 211 4.74 4.08 -19.41
C ILE A 211 4.29 3.25 -18.20
N GLN A 212 3.31 2.36 -18.37
CA GLN A 212 2.82 1.47 -17.30
C GLN A 212 3.86 0.44 -16.84
N ASN A 213 4.72 -0.05 -17.74
CA ASN A 213 5.74 -1.05 -17.40
C ASN A 213 7.00 -0.43 -16.78
N GLU A 214 7.28 0.85 -17.04
CA GLU A 214 8.40 1.61 -16.45
C GLU A 214 8.06 2.26 -15.09
N ALA A 215 6.79 2.18 -14.66
CA ALA A 215 6.26 2.81 -13.44
C ALA A 215 6.59 2.06 -12.13
N LYS A 216 6.96 0.77 -12.17
CA LYS A 216 7.35 0.02 -10.96
C LYS A 216 8.71 0.50 -10.46
N GLY A 217 8.68 1.40 -9.47
CA GLY A 217 9.89 2.02 -8.90
C GLY A 217 10.22 3.40 -9.45
N TYR A 218 9.29 4.03 -10.19
CA TYR A 218 9.46 5.41 -10.65
C TYR A 218 9.48 6.38 -9.46
N GLN A 219 10.64 6.97 -9.19
CA GLN A 219 10.77 8.06 -8.22
C GLN A 219 10.62 9.40 -8.95
N PRO A 220 9.53 10.14 -8.69
CA PRO A 220 9.26 11.37 -9.42
C PRO A 220 10.25 12.48 -9.01
N PRO A 221 10.78 13.26 -9.98
CA PRO A 221 11.81 14.26 -9.70
C PRO A 221 11.25 15.42 -8.87
N ALA A 222 11.89 15.74 -7.74
CA ALA A 222 11.36 16.67 -6.74
C ALA A 222 11.11 18.10 -7.28
N ASN A 223 11.90 18.55 -8.25
CA ASN A 223 11.77 19.88 -8.87
C ASN A 223 10.52 20.04 -9.75
N ARG A 224 9.95 18.93 -10.24
CA ARG A 224 8.76 18.90 -11.11
C ARG A 224 7.54 18.28 -10.45
N THR A 225 7.66 17.90 -9.18
CA THR A 225 6.63 17.17 -8.44
C THR A 225 6.00 18.02 -7.35
N LEU A 226 4.66 18.01 -7.30
CA LEU A 226 3.89 18.50 -6.18
C LEU A 226 3.53 17.32 -5.27
N PHE A 227 4.14 17.29 -4.09
CA PHE A 227 3.85 16.28 -3.08
C PHE A 227 2.63 16.70 -2.25
N LEU A 228 1.60 15.86 -2.26
CA LEU A 228 0.39 16.03 -1.47
C LEU A 228 0.33 14.92 -0.42
N ASN A 229 0.75 15.25 0.79
CA ASN A 229 0.75 14.34 1.93
C ASN A 229 0.30 15.05 3.22
N CYS A 230 -0.21 14.30 4.19
CA CYS A 230 -0.71 14.86 5.45
C CYS A 230 0.36 15.45 6.37
N SER A 231 1.65 15.21 6.08
CA SER A 231 2.77 15.82 6.78
C SER A 231 3.24 17.12 6.13
N THR A 232 2.71 17.46 4.95
CA THR A 232 3.10 18.65 4.19
C THR A 232 2.46 19.86 4.83
N PRO A 233 3.22 20.95 5.08
CA PRO A 233 2.63 22.17 5.61
C PRO A 233 1.55 22.67 4.65
N ASN A 234 0.49 23.27 5.20
CA ASN A 234 -0.66 23.80 4.47
C ASN A 234 -1.61 22.75 3.84
N VAL A 235 -1.34 21.46 4.00
CA VAL A 235 -2.28 20.39 3.63
C VAL A 235 -3.21 20.11 4.81
N VAL A 236 -4.51 20.13 4.57
CA VAL A 236 -5.54 19.73 5.53
C VAL A 236 -6.03 18.34 5.15
N CYS A 237 -5.88 17.41 6.08
CA CYS A 237 -6.32 16.03 5.89
C CYS A 237 -7.65 15.74 6.56
N ASN A 238 -8.35 14.79 5.97
CA ASN A 238 -9.56 14.21 6.52
C ASN A 238 -9.33 12.72 6.73
N THR A 239 -9.89 12.20 7.81
CA THR A 239 -9.74 10.79 8.18
C THR A 239 -11.03 10.05 7.85
N VAL A 240 -10.89 8.96 7.10
CA VAL A 240 -11.94 7.96 6.92
C VAL A 240 -11.70 6.87 7.97
N LYS A 241 -12.68 6.67 8.84
CA LYS A 241 -12.62 5.70 9.94
C LYS A 241 -13.53 4.53 9.62
N CYS A 242 -12.98 3.32 9.56
CA CYS A 242 -13.73 2.09 9.37
C CYS A 242 -13.55 1.17 10.58
N THR A 243 -14.60 0.46 10.95
CA THR A 243 -14.54 -0.57 12.00
C THR A 243 -14.70 -1.94 11.37
N ALA A 244 -13.76 -2.85 11.64
CA ALA A 244 -13.77 -4.20 11.11
C ALA A 244 -13.63 -5.24 12.23
N GLY A 245 -14.31 -6.37 12.05
CA GLY A 245 -14.26 -7.51 12.94
C GLY A 245 -15.62 -8.23 13.01
N PRO A 246 -15.67 -9.46 13.53
CA PRO A 246 -14.53 -10.21 14.08
C PRO A 246 -13.66 -10.85 13.00
N PHE A 247 -12.34 -10.80 13.19
CA PHE A 247 -11.36 -11.57 12.42
C PHE A 247 -11.20 -12.93 13.08
N GLU A 248 -11.86 -13.93 12.50
CA GLU A 248 -11.82 -15.30 13.00
C GLU A 248 -10.40 -15.91 12.92
N SER A 249 -10.16 -16.96 13.69
CA SER A 249 -8.87 -17.68 13.71
C SER A 249 -8.56 -18.45 12.42
N THR A 250 -9.42 -18.40 11.40
CA THR A 250 -9.20 -19.02 10.10
C THR A 250 -8.18 -18.22 9.27
N PRO A 251 -7.35 -18.89 8.45
CA PRO A 251 -6.22 -18.26 7.74
C PRO A 251 -6.61 -17.32 6.59
N GLN A 252 -7.89 -16.97 6.40
CA GLN A 252 -8.38 -16.20 5.25
C GLN A 252 -9.28 -15.00 5.60
N SER A 253 -9.38 -14.61 6.88
CA SER A 253 -10.20 -13.45 7.26
C SER A 253 -9.48 -12.14 6.91
N SER A 254 -9.92 -11.47 5.85
CA SER A 254 -9.36 -10.20 5.35
C SER A 254 -10.45 -9.15 5.16
N ALA A 255 -10.20 -7.94 5.65
CA ALA A 255 -11.05 -6.78 5.42
C ALA A 255 -10.48 -5.96 4.27
N VAL A 256 -11.28 -5.71 3.23
CA VAL A 256 -10.88 -4.93 2.06
C VAL A 256 -11.68 -3.63 2.04
N ILE A 257 -10.98 -2.50 1.93
CA ILE A 257 -11.55 -1.15 1.91
C ILE A 257 -11.08 -0.48 0.63
N ALA A 258 -12.00 -0.26 -0.32
CA ALA A 258 -11.74 0.47 -1.55
C ALA A 258 -12.32 1.89 -1.45
N ILE A 259 -11.46 2.89 -1.60
CA ILE A 259 -11.84 4.31 -1.58
C ILE A 259 -11.63 4.87 -2.98
N MET A 260 -12.73 5.28 -3.61
CA MET A 260 -12.69 6.03 -4.86
C MET A 260 -12.65 7.53 -4.57
N MET A 261 -11.84 8.25 -5.33
CA MET A 261 -11.61 9.68 -5.18
C MET A 261 -11.51 10.36 -6.55
N THR A 262 -11.91 11.63 -6.61
CA THR A 262 -11.68 12.50 -7.76
C THR A 262 -10.67 13.57 -7.40
N LEU A 263 -9.54 13.62 -8.12
CA LEU A 263 -8.55 14.70 -8.02
C LEU A 263 -8.94 15.85 -8.95
N LYS A 264 -9.14 17.05 -8.39
CA LYS A 264 -9.44 18.26 -9.17
C LYS A 264 -8.15 18.91 -9.68
N ILE A 265 -7.78 18.56 -10.90
CA ILE A 265 -6.55 19.05 -11.55
C ILE A 265 -6.64 20.54 -11.88
N SER A 266 -7.82 21.03 -12.29
CA SER A 266 -8.05 22.45 -12.59
C SER A 266 -7.72 23.35 -11.39
N ASP A 267 -8.13 22.92 -10.20
CA ASP A 267 -7.93 23.64 -8.94
C ASP A 267 -6.48 23.56 -8.47
N LEU A 268 -5.77 22.50 -8.87
CA LEU A 268 -4.35 22.30 -8.59
C LEU A 268 -3.45 23.13 -9.51
N GLY A 269 -3.92 23.54 -10.68
CA GLY A 269 -3.15 24.32 -11.67
C GLY A 269 -2.47 25.56 -11.08
N THR A 270 -3.13 26.25 -10.13
CA THR A 270 -2.56 27.41 -9.44
C THR A 270 -1.41 27.05 -8.50
N LEU A 271 -1.40 25.82 -7.97
CA LEU A 271 -0.39 25.30 -7.04
C LEU A 271 0.79 24.63 -7.76
N MET A 272 0.56 24.08 -8.95
CA MET A 272 1.59 23.36 -9.70
C MET A 272 2.63 24.30 -10.32
N GLY A 273 2.26 25.50 -10.78
CA GLY A 273 3.20 26.42 -11.42
C GLY A 273 3.86 25.78 -12.66
N LYS A 274 5.17 25.48 -12.58
CA LYS A 274 5.92 24.76 -13.63
C LYS A 274 5.96 23.23 -13.44
N LYS A 275 5.42 22.73 -12.33
CA LYS A 275 5.36 21.30 -12.03
C LYS A 275 4.28 20.66 -12.90
N ASP A 276 4.53 19.42 -13.27
CA ASP A 276 3.64 18.62 -14.13
C ASP A 276 3.38 17.23 -13.55
N ILE A 277 3.92 16.94 -12.36
CA ILE A 277 3.70 15.68 -11.66
C ILE A 277 3.05 15.98 -10.32
N VAL A 278 2.01 15.23 -9.98
CA VAL A 278 1.38 15.25 -8.66
C VAL A 278 1.64 13.90 -8.02
N HIS A 279 2.29 13.89 -6.86
CA HIS A 279 2.47 12.69 -6.07
C HIS A 279 1.57 12.77 -4.84
N LEU A 280 0.47 12.04 -4.91
CA LEU A 280 -0.51 11.98 -3.83
C LEU A 280 -0.19 10.77 -2.94
N THR A 281 -0.07 11.00 -1.64
CA THR A 281 0.10 9.93 -0.68
C THR A 281 -0.93 10.00 0.44
N THR A 282 -1.52 8.86 0.74
CA THR A 282 -2.47 8.64 1.82
C THR A 282 -1.86 7.68 2.83
N SER A 283 -2.21 7.83 4.10
CA SER A 283 -1.69 6.97 5.17
C SER A 283 -2.81 6.22 5.86
N GLY A 284 -2.77 4.89 5.78
CA GLY A 284 -3.66 4.00 6.54
C GLY A 284 -2.97 3.51 7.80
N SER A 285 -3.70 3.42 8.90
CA SER A 285 -3.26 2.78 10.14
C SER A 285 -4.36 1.89 10.71
N VAL A 286 -3.96 0.78 11.34
CA VAL A 286 -4.88 -0.16 11.98
C VAL A 286 -4.53 -0.30 13.46
N THR A 287 -5.55 -0.26 14.31
CA THR A 287 -5.40 -0.45 15.76
C THR A 287 -6.40 -1.49 16.24
N ILE A 288 -5.93 -2.47 17.01
CA ILE A 288 -6.80 -3.45 17.67
C ILE A 288 -7.46 -2.77 18.88
N LYS A 289 -8.79 -2.78 18.94
CA LYS A 289 -9.56 -2.31 20.10
C LYS A 289 -9.97 -3.44 21.02
N LYS A 290 -10.20 -4.63 20.48
CA LYS A 290 -10.51 -5.83 21.25
C LYS A 290 -9.76 -7.03 20.68
N PRO A 291 -9.04 -7.78 21.51
CA PRO A 291 -8.94 -7.69 22.98
C PRO A 291 -8.03 -6.54 23.48
N GLU A 292 -8.17 -6.13 24.76
CA GLU A 292 -7.45 -4.98 25.34
C GLU A 292 -6.05 -5.33 25.89
N ASN A 293 -5.84 -6.58 26.35
CA ASN A 293 -4.61 -7.04 27.01
C ASN A 293 -3.54 -7.57 26.05
N LEU A 294 -3.15 -6.75 25.06
CA LEU A 294 -2.16 -7.11 24.04
C LEU A 294 -0.73 -6.94 24.57
N ASN A 295 0.12 -7.96 24.36
CA ASN A 295 1.53 -7.93 24.80
C ASN A 295 2.55 -7.75 23.66
N PHE A 296 2.12 -7.96 22.41
CA PHE A 296 3.00 -7.93 21.26
C PHE A 296 2.30 -7.32 20.04
N ILE A 297 3.06 -6.52 19.29
CA ILE A 297 2.63 -5.84 18.08
C ILE A 297 3.55 -6.33 16.96
N ALA A 298 3.15 -7.39 16.29
CA ALA A 298 3.76 -7.88 15.05
C ALA A 298 2.95 -7.39 13.84
N GLY A 299 3.60 -7.28 12.68
CA GLY A 299 2.98 -6.87 11.42
C GLY A 299 3.07 -5.36 11.17
N ASN A 300 2.68 -4.95 9.96
CA ASN A 300 2.69 -3.55 9.57
C ASN A 300 1.38 -2.90 10.04
N HIS A 301 1.44 -2.02 11.03
CA HIS A 301 0.26 -1.34 11.57
C HIS A 301 -0.05 -0.04 10.85
N SER A 302 0.82 0.37 9.94
CA SER A 302 0.63 1.50 9.06
C SER A 302 1.12 1.20 7.65
N VAL A 303 0.49 1.84 6.67
CA VAL A 303 0.86 1.76 5.27
C VAL A 303 0.69 3.12 4.61
N THR A 304 1.58 3.45 3.70
CA THR A 304 1.44 4.64 2.85
C THR A 304 1.16 4.19 1.42
N VAL A 305 0.06 4.67 0.85
CA VAL A 305 -0.33 4.36 -0.53
C VAL A 305 -0.06 5.58 -1.39
N SER A 306 0.64 5.38 -2.50
CA SER A 306 1.00 6.43 -3.45
C SER A 306 0.20 6.29 -4.73
N SER A 307 -0.28 7.40 -5.26
CA SER A 307 -0.81 7.52 -6.61
C SER A 307 -0.10 8.68 -7.31
N ILE A 308 0.50 8.42 -8.47
CA ILE A 308 1.25 9.43 -9.22
C ILE A 308 0.41 9.87 -10.41
N PHE A 309 0.27 11.17 -10.61
CA PHE A 309 -0.42 11.76 -11.75
C PHE A 309 0.58 12.53 -12.58
N ILE A 310 0.70 12.19 -13.87
CA ILE A 310 1.64 12.80 -14.80
C ILE A 310 0.87 13.58 -15.86
N GLY A 311 1.13 14.89 -15.90
CA GLY A 311 0.62 15.81 -16.91
C GLY A 311 1.53 15.84 -18.13
N ASN A 312 1.33 16.84 -19.00
CA ASN A 312 2.29 17.06 -20.07
C ASN A 312 3.63 17.47 -19.49
N VAL A 313 4.66 16.68 -19.82
CA VAL A 313 6.04 17.16 -19.82
C VAL A 313 6.02 18.42 -20.65
N GLN A 314 6.15 19.58 -19.99
CA GLN A 314 6.56 20.79 -20.69
C GLN A 314 7.89 20.40 -21.32
N LYS A 315 7.86 19.99 -22.60
CA LYS A 315 9.06 19.80 -23.40
C LYS A 315 9.75 21.13 -23.23
N GLU A 316 10.88 21.17 -22.50
CA GLU A 316 11.68 22.38 -22.47
C GLU A 316 11.92 22.70 -23.93
N VAL A 317 11.26 23.75 -24.41
CA VAL A 317 11.32 24.12 -25.80
C VAL A 317 12.75 24.58 -25.96
N VAL A 318 13.61 23.68 -26.44
CA VAL A 318 15.03 23.95 -26.64
C VAL A 318 15.06 25.23 -27.44
N ALA A 319 15.57 26.29 -26.81
CA ALA A 319 15.41 27.62 -27.33
C ALA A 319 15.94 27.65 -28.76
N THR A 320 15.20 28.25 -29.68
CA THR A 320 15.44 28.12 -31.14
C THR A 320 16.87 28.51 -31.54
N TRP A 321 17.52 29.35 -30.74
CA TRP A 321 18.94 29.73 -30.89
C TRP A 321 19.91 28.55 -30.67
N ILE A 322 19.62 27.62 -29.77
CA ILE A 322 20.44 26.41 -29.52
C ILE A 322 20.39 25.51 -30.77
N ILE A 323 19.21 25.37 -31.39
CA ILE A 323 19.05 24.63 -32.64
C ILE A 323 19.83 25.32 -33.76
N ALA A 324 19.73 26.65 -33.87
CA ALA A 324 20.48 27.43 -34.85
C ALA A 324 22.01 27.28 -34.66
N LEU A 325 22.51 27.33 -33.42
CA LEU A 325 23.93 27.11 -33.12
C LEU A 325 24.38 25.69 -33.47
N ALA A 326 23.56 24.67 -33.19
CA ALA A 326 23.86 23.29 -33.56
C ALA A 326 23.98 23.12 -35.08
N ILE A 327 23.11 23.78 -35.86
CA ILE A 327 23.17 23.79 -37.32
C ILE A 327 24.45 24.48 -37.80
N ILE A 328 24.77 25.66 -37.26
CA ILE A 328 26.00 26.40 -37.63
C ILE A 328 27.25 25.57 -37.31
N ALA A 329 27.32 24.97 -36.12
CA ALA A 329 28.42 24.11 -35.72
C ALA A 329 28.54 22.87 -36.62
N GLY A 330 27.41 22.25 -36.97
CA GLY A 330 27.38 21.13 -37.91
C GLY A 330 27.90 21.50 -39.30
N ILE A 331 27.49 22.66 -39.84
CA ILE A 331 27.99 23.18 -41.12
C ILE A 331 29.49 23.49 -41.05
N LEU A 332 29.95 24.09 -39.96
CA LEU A 332 31.37 24.40 -39.75
C LEU A 332 32.21 23.11 -39.73
N LEU A 333 31.74 22.08 -39.02
CA LEU A 333 32.38 20.77 -38.97
C LEU A 333 32.38 20.09 -40.35
N LEU A 334 31.27 20.17 -41.09
CA LEU A 334 31.17 19.67 -42.45
C LEU A 334 32.18 20.36 -43.38
N MET A 335 32.29 21.70 -43.31
CA MET A 335 33.24 22.47 -44.11
C MET A 335 34.69 22.08 -43.79
N LEU A 336 35.02 21.90 -42.51
CA LEU A 336 36.34 21.42 -42.10
C LEU A 336 36.63 20.00 -42.61
N LEU A 337 35.65 19.10 -42.58
CA LEU A 337 35.78 17.76 -43.16
C LEU A 337 36.01 17.81 -44.66
N VAL A 338 35.26 18.64 -45.39
CA VAL A 338 35.44 18.80 -46.85
C VAL A 338 36.82 19.36 -47.16
N ILE A 339 37.32 20.33 -46.39
CA ILE A 339 38.69 20.86 -46.53
C ILE A 339 39.72 19.77 -46.22
N GLY A 340 39.51 18.98 -45.17
CA GLY A 340 40.38 17.84 -44.82
C GLY A 340 40.44 16.80 -45.94
N LEU A 341 39.29 16.42 -46.49
CA LEU A 341 39.18 15.49 -47.61
C LEU A 341 39.79 16.05 -48.91
N MET A 342 39.64 17.35 -49.17
CA MET A 342 40.32 18.02 -50.29
C MET A 342 41.84 17.98 -50.12
N LYS A 343 42.34 18.26 -48.92
CA LYS A 343 43.78 18.29 -48.63
C LYS A 343 44.40 16.89 -48.56
N ALA A 344 43.60 15.87 -48.25
CA ALA A 344 43.95 14.46 -48.34
C ALA A 344 43.87 13.89 -49.78
N GLY A 345 43.53 14.71 -50.78
CA GLY A 345 43.50 14.31 -52.19
C GLY A 345 42.27 13.52 -52.62
N PHE A 346 41.24 13.37 -51.77
CA PHE A 346 40.03 12.59 -52.10
C PHE A 346 39.23 13.18 -53.26
N PHE A 347 39.29 14.51 -53.45
CA PHE A 347 38.62 15.22 -54.55
C PHE A 347 39.56 15.59 -55.71
N GLU A 348 40.79 15.06 -55.77
CA GLU A 348 41.65 15.32 -56.92
C GLU A 348 41.31 14.39 -58.10
N ARG A 349 40.77 15.03 -59.14
CA ARG A 349 40.84 14.68 -60.58
C ARG A 349 40.04 13.46 -61.05
N ARG A 350 38.89 13.76 -61.69
CA ARG A 350 38.44 13.11 -62.93
C ARG A 350 37.48 14.01 -63.73
N LYS A 351 36.56 14.73 -63.07
CA LYS A 351 35.55 15.55 -63.78
C LYS A 351 36.05 16.84 -64.43
N LYS A 352 37.15 17.44 -63.96
CA LYS A 352 37.66 18.71 -64.52
C LYS A 352 38.41 18.52 -65.85
N GLU A 353 38.90 17.30 -66.12
CA GLU A 353 39.54 16.96 -67.40
C GLU A 353 38.48 16.56 -68.45
N GLU A 354 37.43 15.84 -68.07
CA GLU A 354 36.32 15.50 -68.98
C GLU A 354 35.52 16.73 -69.45
N LEU A 355 35.28 17.71 -68.57
CA LEU A 355 34.61 18.96 -68.97
C LEU A 355 35.48 19.84 -69.88
N LYS A 356 36.82 19.78 -69.75
CA LYS A 356 37.75 20.50 -70.64
C LYS A 356 37.91 19.77 -71.98
N ALA A 357 37.85 18.44 -72.00
CA ALA A 357 37.86 17.65 -73.23
C ALA A 357 36.56 17.88 -74.04
N LEU A 358 35.39 17.89 -73.39
CA LEU A 358 34.12 18.20 -74.06
C LEU A 358 34.07 19.64 -74.62
N LYS A 359 34.63 20.62 -73.89
CA LYS A 359 34.74 22.00 -74.40
C LYS A 359 35.74 22.17 -75.55
N ALA A 360 36.77 21.33 -75.64
CA ALA A 360 37.72 21.35 -76.76
C ALA A 360 37.15 20.69 -78.02
N VAL A 361 36.30 19.67 -77.87
CA VAL A 361 35.60 19.01 -78.98
C VAL A 361 34.53 19.94 -79.60
N ASP A 362 33.80 20.70 -78.79
CA ASP A 362 32.75 21.62 -79.26
C ASP A 362 33.31 22.80 -80.10
N VAL A 363 34.56 23.21 -79.84
CA VAL A 363 35.24 24.27 -80.62
C VAL A 363 35.83 23.74 -81.94
N GLY A 364 36.15 22.43 -82.02
CA GLY A 364 36.69 21.81 -83.24
C GLY A 364 35.63 21.57 -84.33
N VAL A 365 34.38 21.32 -83.96
CA VAL A 365 33.29 20.97 -84.91
C VAL A 365 32.78 22.18 -85.71
N VAL A 366 32.99 23.41 -85.21
CA VAL A 366 32.51 24.63 -85.89
C VAL A 366 33.43 25.07 -87.05
N ALA A 367 34.68 24.59 -87.12
CA ALA A 367 35.64 25.00 -88.14
C ALA A 367 35.50 24.26 -89.49
N ASP A 368 34.91 23.06 -89.51
CA ASP A 368 34.89 22.20 -90.71
C ASP A 368 33.64 22.34 -91.60
N VAL A 369 32.77 23.34 -91.36
CA VAL A 369 31.52 23.54 -92.14
C VAL A 369 31.65 24.63 -93.23
N TRP A 370 32.83 25.25 -93.41
CA TRP A 370 33.05 26.31 -94.41
C TRP A 370 34.07 25.98 -95.50
N HIS A 371 34.25 24.72 -95.88
CA HIS A 371 34.81 24.36 -97.20
C HIS A 371 34.22 23.04 -97.69
N GLY A 372 33.20 23.15 -98.56
CA GLY A 372 32.57 22.08 -99.32
C GLY A 372 31.65 22.66 -100.37
#